data_AF-A0A7W1YW54-F1
#
_entry.id   AF-A0A7W1YW54-F1
#
_cell.length_a   1.000
_cell.length_b   1.000
_cell.length_c   1.000
_cell.angle_alpha   90.00
_cell.angle_beta   90.00
_cell.angle_gamma   90.00
#
_symmetry.space_group_name_H-M   'P 1'
#
loop_
_entity.id
_entity.type
_entity.pdbx_description
1 polymer ?
#
loop_
_entity_poly.entity_id
_entity_poly.type
_entity_poly.pdbx_seq_one_letter_code
_entity_poly.pdbx_strand_id
1 'polypeptide(L)'
;MEMKKIKKYQLDFNKVFPYFKEHVECGHTLSKTVLKNIDLTKGDFYIVLPNNALLEELYLLKEGRIIPQEAPFIPYEKNGQKFLSQKVTSTDEEIKIFVKEYLDANDANLAILEDVLSRSYDNSINFDSFKTIFIDEEVYYLIDHLTSLDFVGKALIASFQVWHTIYVLTQGIRAEEINALDPQTLQSICKNTTHIIITAFDGDTYIIWEKAGQAWNYPGFELTELPSNINFLEPNQSE
;
A
#
# COMPACT_ATOMS: atom_id res chain seq x y z
N MET A 1 15.37 -10.25 -15.51
CA MET A 1 13.96 -10.59 -15.32
C MET A 1 13.18 -9.51 -16.06
N GLU A 2 12.39 -9.87 -17.07
CA GLU A 2 11.54 -8.88 -17.76
C GLU A 2 10.51 -8.41 -16.74
N MET A 3 10.45 -7.10 -16.47
CA MET A 3 9.46 -6.57 -15.52
C MET A 3 8.06 -6.86 -16.05
N LYS A 4 7.16 -7.30 -15.17
CA LYS A 4 5.75 -7.41 -15.52
C LYS A 4 5.30 -6.04 -16.00
N LYS A 5 4.64 -5.97 -17.16
CA LYS A 5 3.96 -4.74 -17.56
C LYS A 5 2.78 -4.54 -16.62
N ILE A 6 2.84 -3.43 -15.89
CA ILE A 6 1.93 -3.11 -14.81
C ILE A 6 1.18 -1.86 -15.20
N LYS A 7 -0.14 -1.96 -15.13
CA LYS A 7 -1.07 -0.92 -15.51
C LYS A 7 -1.63 -0.26 -14.27
N LYS A 8 -1.84 1.04 -14.35
CA LYS A 8 -2.53 1.83 -13.35
C LYS A 8 -3.89 2.22 -13.90
N TYR A 9 -4.96 1.78 -13.25
CA TYR A 9 -6.32 2.11 -13.64
C TYR A 9 -6.92 3.08 -12.64
N GLN A 10 -7.55 4.15 -13.14
CA GLN A 10 -8.35 5.03 -12.29
C GLN A 10 -9.65 4.33 -11.89
N LEU A 11 -10.01 4.45 -10.61
CA LEU A 11 -11.20 3.83 -10.03
C LEU A 11 -12.33 4.84 -9.87
N ASP A 12 -13.56 4.36 -9.96
CA ASP A 12 -14.75 5.14 -9.60
C ASP A 12 -14.77 5.41 -8.09
N PHE A 13 -14.79 6.69 -7.70
CA PHE A 13 -14.82 7.12 -6.30
C PHE A 13 -15.93 6.45 -5.49
N ASN A 14 -17.16 6.41 -6.02
CA ASN A 14 -18.32 5.91 -5.26
C ASN A 14 -18.21 4.40 -5.01
N LYS A 15 -17.54 3.66 -5.90
CA LYS A 15 -17.34 2.22 -5.76
C LYS A 15 -16.19 1.87 -4.81
N VAL A 16 -15.08 2.63 -4.86
CA VAL A 16 -13.87 2.33 -4.07
C VAL A 16 -13.88 2.96 -2.67
N PHE A 17 -14.46 4.15 -2.53
CA PHE A 17 -14.37 4.92 -1.29
C PHE A 17 -14.92 4.20 -0.05
N PRO A 18 -16.06 3.48 -0.10
CA PRO A 18 -16.55 2.73 1.05
C PRO A 18 -15.53 1.70 1.57
N TYR A 19 -14.94 0.91 0.67
CA TYR A 19 -13.89 -0.06 1.01
C TYR A 19 -12.65 0.65 1.56
N PHE A 20 -12.16 1.68 0.88
CA PHE A 20 -10.96 2.41 1.29
C PHE A 20 -11.12 3.02 2.68
N LYS A 21 -12.27 3.63 2.95
CA LYS A 21 -12.60 4.22 4.24
C LYS A 21 -12.66 3.15 5.33
N GLU A 22 -13.39 2.06 5.11
CA GLU A 22 -13.47 0.93 6.05
C GLU A 22 -12.06 0.39 6.37
N HIS A 23 -11.23 0.18 5.35
CA HIS A 23 -9.87 -0.32 5.50
C HIS A 23 -9.03 0.60 6.38
N VAL A 24 -9.07 1.91 6.14
CA VAL A 24 -8.32 2.87 6.96
C VAL A 24 -8.92 3.01 8.36
N GLU A 25 -10.24 2.95 8.54
CA GLU A 25 -10.89 3.09 9.86
C GLU A 25 -10.47 2.00 10.86
N CYS A 26 -10.09 0.82 10.38
CA CYS A 26 -9.60 -0.29 11.20
C CYS A 26 -8.20 -0.06 11.80
N GLY A 27 -7.52 1.02 11.45
CA GLY A 27 -6.16 1.30 11.89
C GLY A 27 -6.03 1.97 13.24
N HIS A 28 -4.80 2.43 13.49
CA HIS A 28 -4.41 3.09 14.72
C HIS A 28 -4.48 4.63 14.58
N THR A 29 -3.67 5.37 15.34
CA THR A 29 -3.73 6.83 15.42
C THR A 29 -3.45 7.51 14.08
N LEU A 30 -2.51 7.03 13.27
CA LEU A 30 -2.19 7.63 11.97
C LEU A 30 -3.39 7.51 11.03
N SER A 31 -3.93 6.30 10.90
CA SER A 31 -5.12 6.02 10.08
C SER A 31 -6.31 6.92 10.41
N LYS A 32 -6.65 7.03 11.70
CA LYS A 32 -7.75 7.89 12.16
C LYS A 32 -7.48 9.36 11.90
N THR A 33 -6.23 9.77 12.02
CA THR A 33 -5.83 11.17 11.79
C THR A 33 -5.87 11.51 10.29
N VAL A 34 -5.47 10.59 9.42
CA VAL A 34 -5.59 10.70 7.97
C VAL A 34 -7.05 10.92 7.57
N LEU A 35 -7.97 10.05 8.01
CA LEU A 35 -9.40 10.17 7.66
C LEU A 35 -10.03 11.47 8.17
N LYS A 36 -9.55 11.98 9.30
CA LYS A 36 -10.06 13.22 9.88
C LYS A 36 -9.56 14.47 9.17
N ASN A 37 -8.31 14.47 8.69
CA ASN A 37 -7.63 15.69 8.22
C ASN A 37 -7.42 15.76 6.71
N ILE A 38 -7.57 14.65 6.00
CA ILE A 38 -7.43 14.59 4.54
C ILE A 38 -8.82 14.51 3.91
N ASP A 39 -9.11 15.49 3.06
CA ASP A 39 -10.30 15.48 2.21
C ASP A 39 -10.05 14.58 1.00
N LEU A 40 -10.42 13.31 1.12
CA LEU A 40 -10.20 12.28 0.10
C LEU A 40 -10.97 12.55 -1.21
N THR A 41 -11.93 13.49 -1.22
CA THR A 41 -12.61 13.93 -2.45
C THR A 41 -11.74 14.84 -3.32
N LYS A 42 -10.63 15.34 -2.79
CA LYS A 42 -9.63 16.16 -3.51
C LYS A 42 -8.48 15.33 -4.06
N GLY A 43 -8.75 14.09 -4.39
CA GLY A 43 -7.79 13.18 -5.01
C GLY A 43 -8.51 12.12 -5.82
N ASP A 44 -7.71 11.32 -6.50
CA ASP A 44 -8.16 10.25 -7.37
C ASP A 44 -7.69 8.91 -6.80
N PHE A 45 -8.50 7.87 -6.99
CA PHE A 45 -8.14 6.51 -6.61
C PHE A 45 -7.65 5.75 -7.82
N TYR A 46 -6.59 4.98 -7.61
CA TYR A 46 -6.02 4.11 -8.62
C TYR A 46 -5.76 2.73 -8.07
N ILE A 47 -5.73 1.75 -8.96
CA ILE A 47 -5.24 0.40 -8.66
C ILE A 47 -4.15 0.02 -9.63
N VAL A 48 -3.17 -0.72 -9.12
CA VAL A 48 -2.03 -1.21 -9.88
C VAL A 48 -2.26 -2.69 -10.19
N LEU A 49 -2.28 -3.09 -11.46
CA LEU A 49 -2.62 -4.45 -11.86
C LEU A 49 -1.71 -4.95 -13.00
N PRO A 50 -1.37 -6.24 -13.02
CA PRO A 50 -0.71 -6.84 -14.18
C PRO A 50 -1.67 -6.89 -15.39
N ASN A 51 -1.11 -7.03 -16.58
CA ASN A 51 -1.88 -7.08 -17.84
C ASN A 51 -2.93 -8.20 -17.93
N ASN A 52 -2.77 -9.28 -17.17
CA ASN A 52 -3.68 -10.42 -17.16
C ASN A 52 -4.73 -10.36 -16.04
N ALA A 53 -4.85 -9.25 -15.30
CA ALA A 53 -5.85 -9.12 -14.24
C ALA A 53 -7.29 -9.24 -14.78
N LEU A 54 -8.19 -9.80 -13.96
CA LEU A 54 -9.61 -9.99 -14.25
C LEU A 54 -10.38 -8.70 -14.02
N LEU A 55 -10.34 -7.76 -14.97
CA LEU A 55 -10.92 -6.42 -14.79
C LEU A 55 -12.44 -6.42 -14.53
N GLU A 56 -13.15 -7.49 -14.86
CA GLU A 56 -14.54 -7.70 -14.45
C GLU A 56 -14.72 -7.74 -12.92
N GLU A 57 -13.69 -8.16 -12.16
CA GLU A 57 -13.68 -8.25 -10.70
C GLU A 57 -13.15 -6.98 -10.02
N LEU A 58 -12.86 -5.91 -10.76
CA LEU A 58 -12.15 -4.70 -10.28
C LEU A 58 -12.72 -4.05 -9.01
N TYR A 59 -14.02 -4.24 -8.73
CA TYR A 59 -14.69 -3.66 -7.56
C TYR A 59 -15.06 -4.69 -6.49
N LEU A 60 -14.63 -5.95 -6.63
CA LEU A 60 -14.72 -7.01 -5.62
C LEU A 60 -13.54 -6.91 -4.63
N LEU A 61 -13.27 -5.72 -4.10
CA LEU A 61 -12.03 -5.36 -3.39
C LEU A 61 -11.73 -6.20 -2.14
N LYS A 62 -12.76 -6.86 -1.57
CA LYS A 62 -12.66 -7.75 -0.40
C LYS A 62 -12.37 -9.21 -0.76
N GLU A 63 -12.47 -9.58 -2.03
CA GLU A 63 -12.23 -10.95 -2.49
C GLU A 63 -10.80 -11.04 -3.03
N GLY A 64 -10.00 -12.04 -2.65
CA GLY A 64 -8.82 -12.37 -3.46
C GLY A 64 -9.22 -12.83 -4.87
N ARG A 65 -8.25 -12.88 -5.81
CA ARG A 65 -8.34 -13.43 -7.20
C ARG A 65 -8.33 -12.43 -8.37
N ILE A 66 -8.22 -11.13 -8.14
CA ILE A 66 -8.09 -10.16 -9.25
C ILE A 66 -6.93 -10.48 -10.20
N ILE A 67 -5.90 -11.16 -9.68
CA ILE A 67 -4.78 -11.69 -10.46
C ILE A 67 -4.98 -13.20 -10.65
N PRO A 68 -5.14 -13.67 -11.90
CA PRO A 68 -5.27 -15.11 -12.18
C PRO A 68 -4.10 -15.92 -11.65
N GLN A 69 -4.40 -17.01 -10.93
CA GLN A 69 -3.41 -17.97 -10.47
C GLN A 69 -3.08 -18.99 -11.59
N GLU A 70 -2.35 -18.53 -12.60
CA GLU A 70 -1.96 -19.36 -13.74
C GLU A 70 -0.63 -20.13 -13.54
N ALA A 71 0.11 -19.84 -12.46
CA ALA A 71 1.41 -20.46 -12.23
C ALA A 71 1.28 -21.96 -11.94
N PRO A 72 2.12 -22.84 -12.50
CA PRO A 72 2.11 -24.25 -12.13
C PRO A 72 2.51 -24.42 -10.66
N PHE A 73 1.98 -25.46 -10.02
CA PHE A 73 2.46 -25.90 -8.72
C PHE A 73 3.90 -26.40 -8.83
N ILE A 74 4.81 -25.77 -8.10
CA ILE A 74 6.22 -26.13 -8.01
C ILE A 74 6.41 -26.99 -6.77
N PRO A 75 6.90 -28.24 -6.90
CA PRO A 75 7.23 -29.04 -5.74
C PRO A 75 8.48 -28.50 -5.04
N TYR A 76 8.45 -28.43 -3.72
CA TYR A 76 9.62 -28.13 -2.89
C TYR A 76 9.65 -29.00 -1.64
N GLU A 77 10.81 -29.14 -1.01
CA GLU A 77 10.98 -29.95 0.20
C GLU A 77 11.42 -29.09 1.37
N LYS A 78 10.76 -29.24 2.53
CA LYS A 78 11.12 -28.59 3.79
C LYS A 78 11.03 -29.61 4.91
N ASN A 79 12.11 -29.80 5.66
CA ASN A 79 12.19 -30.78 6.76
C ASN A 79 11.81 -32.22 6.34
N GLY A 80 12.21 -32.66 5.14
CA GLY A 80 11.92 -34.01 4.62
C GLY A 80 10.49 -34.21 4.10
N GLN A 81 9.64 -33.18 4.15
CA GLN A 81 8.28 -33.20 3.63
C GLN A 81 8.20 -32.47 2.29
N LYS A 82 7.51 -33.08 1.32
CA LYS A 82 7.24 -32.48 0.02
C LYS A 82 5.98 -31.63 0.07
N PHE A 83 6.08 -30.42 -0.44
CA PHE A 83 5.02 -29.44 -0.55
C PHE A 83 4.86 -29.04 -2.02
N LEU A 84 3.69 -28.52 -2.36
CA LEU A 84 3.45 -27.84 -3.62
C LEU A 84 3.25 -26.36 -3.30
N SER A 85 4.06 -25.48 -3.87
CA SER A 85 3.81 -24.05 -3.84
C SER A 85 3.38 -23.57 -5.22
N GLN A 86 2.37 -22.72 -5.25
CA GLN A 86 2.11 -21.91 -6.42
C GLN A 86 2.84 -20.58 -6.22
N LYS A 87 3.51 -20.09 -7.26
CA LYS A 87 4.06 -18.74 -7.21
C LYS A 87 2.90 -17.75 -7.22
N VAL A 88 2.61 -17.17 -6.05
CA VAL A 88 1.63 -16.09 -5.93
C VAL A 88 2.14 -14.90 -6.75
N THR A 89 1.25 -14.37 -7.59
CA THR A 89 1.54 -13.19 -8.40
C THR A 89 0.90 -12.01 -7.67
N SER A 90 1.69 -11.26 -6.92
CA SER A 90 1.31 -9.97 -6.33
C SER A 90 1.95 -8.80 -7.07
N THR A 91 1.58 -7.58 -6.67
CA THR A 91 2.21 -6.31 -7.11
C THR A 91 3.15 -5.71 -6.05
N ASP A 92 3.55 -6.49 -5.03
CA ASP A 92 4.38 -6.01 -3.91
C ASP A 92 5.74 -5.46 -4.37
N GLU A 93 6.37 -6.15 -5.33
CA GLU A 93 7.66 -5.71 -5.89
C GLU A 93 7.52 -4.36 -6.60
N GLU A 94 6.42 -4.17 -7.34
CA GLU A 94 6.14 -2.94 -8.02
C GLU A 94 5.78 -1.79 -7.07
N ILE A 95 5.02 -2.04 -6.00
CA ILE A 95 4.77 -1.05 -4.95
C ILE A 95 6.05 -0.71 -4.19
N LYS A 96 6.91 -1.69 -3.92
CA LYS A 96 8.21 -1.46 -3.28
C LYS A 96 9.09 -0.54 -4.12
N ILE A 97 9.16 -0.76 -5.45
CA ILE A 97 9.91 0.12 -6.35
C ILE A 97 9.24 1.49 -6.44
N PHE A 98 7.91 1.55 -6.55
CA PHE A 98 7.17 2.82 -6.54
C PHE A 98 7.46 3.66 -5.30
N VAL A 99 7.39 3.07 -4.10
CA VAL A 99 7.73 3.76 -2.84
C VAL A 99 9.19 4.17 -2.81
N LYS A 100 10.12 3.34 -3.31
CA LYS A 100 11.54 3.72 -3.35
C LYS A 100 11.80 4.90 -4.29
N GLU A 101 11.25 4.87 -5.50
CA GLU A 101 11.31 6.02 -6.40
C GLU A 101 10.59 7.23 -5.81
N TYR A 102 9.50 7.00 -5.05
CA TYR A 102 8.83 8.05 -4.28
C TYR A 102 9.81 8.82 -3.42
N LEU A 103 10.56 8.08 -2.62
CA LEU A 103 11.51 8.62 -1.66
C LEU A 103 12.72 9.26 -2.36
N ASP A 104 13.19 8.69 -3.47
CA ASP A 104 14.40 9.16 -4.16
C ASP A 104 14.21 10.47 -4.95
N ALA A 105 12.98 10.85 -5.29
CA ALA A 105 12.77 12.09 -6.05
C ALA A 105 13.03 13.37 -5.24
N ASN A 106 13.02 13.30 -3.91
CA ASN A 106 13.29 14.45 -3.05
C ASN A 106 13.76 13.99 -1.66
N ASP A 107 14.82 14.59 -1.12
CA ASP A 107 15.36 14.21 0.19
C ASP A 107 14.40 14.48 1.37
N ALA A 108 13.38 15.32 1.15
CA ALA A 108 12.29 15.60 2.07
C ALA A 108 11.02 14.77 1.80
N ASN A 109 11.09 13.73 0.97
CA ASN A 109 10.02 12.74 0.84
C ASN A 109 10.15 11.68 1.94
N LEU A 110 9.00 11.30 2.50
CA LEU A 110 8.90 10.39 3.62
C LEU A 110 7.72 9.44 3.40
N ALA A 111 7.91 8.16 3.74
CA ALA A 111 6.84 7.19 3.88
C ALA A 111 6.68 6.84 5.36
N ILE A 112 5.43 6.84 5.83
CA ILE A 112 5.07 6.42 7.19
C ILE A 112 4.13 5.23 7.09
N LEU A 113 4.54 4.12 7.67
CA LEU A 113 3.81 2.86 7.64
C LEU A 113 3.32 2.55 9.06
N GLU A 114 2.04 2.23 9.19
CA GLU A 114 1.43 1.82 10.45
C GLU A 114 1.46 0.29 10.56
N ASP A 115 2.10 -0.23 11.60
CA ASP A 115 2.09 -1.67 11.91
C ASP A 115 1.06 -1.94 12.99
N VAL A 116 -0.11 -2.44 12.56
CA VAL A 116 -1.25 -2.61 13.45
C VAL A 116 -1.20 -3.87 14.32
N LEU A 117 -0.37 -4.85 13.97
CA LEU A 117 -0.24 -6.06 14.78
C LEU A 117 0.86 -5.93 15.82
N SER A 118 1.96 -5.27 15.48
CA SER A 118 3.08 -5.14 16.39
C SER A 118 2.76 -4.20 17.55
N ARG A 119 3.50 -4.37 18.64
CA ARG A 119 3.46 -3.54 19.83
C ARG A 119 4.85 -3.05 20.19
N SER A 120 4.93 -1.92 20.88
CA SER A 120 6.21 -1.29 21.25
C SER A 120 7.12 -2.15 22.15
N TYR A 121 6.58 -3.22 22.75
CA TYR A 121 7.31 -4.18 23.56
C TYR A 121 7.72 -5.46 22.79
N ASP A 122 7.38 -5.58 21.51
CA ASP A 122 7.77 -6.74 20.71
C ASP A 122 9.28 -6.68 20.39
N ASN A 123 9.94 -7.85 20.40
CA ASN A 123 11.38 -7.89 20.08
C ASN A 123 11.66 -7.77 18.57
N SER A 124 10.65 -7.98 17.72
CA SER A 124 10.76 -8.09 16.27
C SER A 124 10.68 -6.76 15.50
N ILE A 125 10.46 -5.64 16.19
CA ILE A 125 10.19 -4.32 15.58
C ILE A 125 11.43 -3.41 15.46
N ASN A 126 12.58 -3.84 16.00
CA ASN A 126 13.82 -3.06 15.95
C ASN A 126 14.61 -3.40 14.68
N PHE A 127 14.52 -2.52 13.69
CA PHE A 127 15.30 -2.59 12.47
C PHE A 127 16.35 -1.49 12.46
N ASP A 128 17.62 -1.83 12.31
CA ASP A 128 18.72 -0.85 12.31
C ASP A 128 18.70 0.11 11.10
N SER A 129 17.81 -0.13 10.13
CA SER A 129 17.88 0.46 8.79
C SER A 129 16.75 1.43 8.45
N PHE A 130 15.80 1.63 9.36
CA PHE A 130 14.80 2.70 9.29
C PHE A 130 14.35 3.07 10.70
N LYS A 131 13.75 4.26 10.84
CA LYS A 131 13.39 4.81 12.14
C LYS A 131 12.04 4.26 12.58
N THR A 132 11.99 3.66 13.76
CA THR A 132 10.74 3.24 14.41
C THR A 132 10.29 4.30 15.42
N ILE A 133 9.03 4.72 15.36
CA ILE A 133 8.40 5.65 16.31
C ILE A 133 7.19 4.98 16.94
N PHE A 134 6.90 5.35 18.19
CA PHE A 134 5.79 4.82 18.96
C PHE A 134 4.81 5.92 19.36
N ILE A 135 3.53 5.57 19.37
CA ILE A 135 2.48 6.31 20.10
C ILE A 135 1.87 5.30 21.06
N ASP A 136 2.10 5.46 22.35
CA ASP A 136 1.77 4.44 23.37
C ASP A 136 2.36 3.06 22.99
N GLU A 137 1.52 2.10 22.62
CA GLU A 137 1.92 0.76 22.19
C GLU A 137 1.93 0.59 20.66
N GLU A 138 1.47 1.58 19.90
CA GLU A 138 1.37 1.55 18.44
C GLU A 138 2.76 1.73 17.79
N VAL A 139 3.01 1.00 16.70
CA VAL A 139 4.31 0.95 16.02
C VAL A 139 4.22 1.60 14.65
N TYR A 140 5.16 2.51 14.36
CA TYR A 140 5.24 3.23 13.10
C TYR A 140 6.66 3.16 12.52
N TYR A 141 6.75 2.86 11.23
CA TYR A 141 8.02 2.87 10.50
C TYR A 141 8.12 4.11 9.62
N LEU A 142 9.19 4.88 9.80
CA LEU A 142 9.52 6.05 9.00
C LEU A 142 10.65 5.68 8.04
N ILE A 143 10.36 5.79 6.75
CA ILE A 143 11.23 5.40 5.65
C ILE A 143 11.51 6.63 4.80
N ASP A 144 12.79 6.91 4.56
CA ASP A 144 13.28 8.04 3.78
C ASP A 144 14.10 7.59 2.55
N HIS A 145 14.63 8.58 1.81
CA HIS A 145 15.47 8.35 0.63
C HIS A 145 16.77 7.57 0.91
N LEU A 146 17.28 7.56 2.15
CA LEU A 146 18.48 6.82 2.53
C LEU A 146 18.20 5.32 2.71
N THR A 147 16.93 4.97 2.90
CA THR A 147 16.52 3.57 3.09
C THR A 147 16.69 2.79 1.77
N SER A 148 17.36 1.64 1.84
CA SER A 148 17.59 0.80 0.65
C SER A 148 16.30 0.12 0.19
N LEU A 149 16.23 -0.26 -1.09
CA LEU A 149 15.06 -0.95 -1.66
C LEU A 149 14.70 -2.25 -0.88
N ASP A 150 15.71 -2.98 -0.39
CA ASP A 150 15.50 -4.19 0.43
C ASP A 150 14.81 -3.85 1.75
N PHE A 151 15.22 -2.76 2.41
CA PHE A 151 14.63 -2.32 3.67
C PHE A 151 13.25 -1.67 3.49
N VAL A 152 13.01 -0.99 2.36
CA VAL A 152 11.64 -0.60 1.97
C VAL A 152 10.76 -1.85 1.92
N GLY A 153 11.20 -2.90 1.22
CA GLY A 153 10.47 -4.17 1.14
C GLY A 153 10.20 -4.80 2.51
N LYS A 154 11.21 -4.83 3.40
CA LYS A 154 11.04 -5.34 4.77
C LYS A 154 10.01 -4.55 5.57
N ALA A 155 10.01 -3.22 5.47
CA ALA A 155 9.03 -2.39 6.18
C ALA A 155 7.61 -2.57 5.64
N LEU A 156 7.46 -2.68 4.31
CA LEU A 156 6.17 -3.00 3.68
C LEU A 156 5.65 -4.36 4.18
N ILE A 157 6.51 -5.39 4.21
CA ILE A 157 6.14 -6.73 4.72
C ILE A 157 5.82 -6.70 6.22
N ALA A 158 6.60 -5.98 7.03
CA ALA A 158 6.38 -5.90 8.48
C ALA A 158 5.02 -5.28 8.82
N SER A 159 4.61 -4.26 8.05
CA SER A 159 3.33 -3.58 8.21
C SER A 159 2.19 -4.16 7.37
N PHE A 160 2.47 -5.17 6.52
CA PHE A 160 1.47 -5.76 5.65
C PHE A 160 0.50 -6.60 6.47
N GLN A 161 -0.77 -6.21 6.45
CA GLN A 161 -1.87 -7.08 6.83
C GLN A 161 -2.92 -7.06 5.74
N VAL A 162 -3.39 -8.26 5.39
CA VAL A 162 -4.43 -8.49 4.39
C VAL A 162 -5.64 -7.59 4.61
N TRP A 163 -6.04 -7.43 5.88
CA TRP A 163 -7.24 -6.72 6.29
C TRP A 163 -7.00 -5.26 6.68
N HIS A 164 -5.75 -4.85 6.86
CA HIS A 164 -5.43 -3.48 7.27
C HIS A 164 -3.97 -3.13 6.98
N THR A 165 -3.76 -2.31 5.96
CA THR A 165 -2.45 -1.77 5.62
C THR A 165 -2.64 -0.31 5.23
N ILE A 166 -1.83 0.59 5.79
CA ILE A 166 -1.77 1.98 5.36
C ILE A 166 -0.31 2.44 5.23
N TYR A 167 0.02 2.95 4.05
CA TYR A 167 1.27 3.66 3.82
C TYR A 167 0.95 5.11 3.43
N VAL A 168 1.44 6.06 4.22
CA VAL A 168 1.26 7.49 3.97
C VAL A 168 2.54 8.05 3.36
N LEU A 169 2.46 8.49 2.11
CA LEU A 169 3.57 9.16 1.44
C LEU A 169 3.37 10.68 1.55
N THR A 170 4.35 11.37 2.13
CA THR A 170 4.32 12.80 2.41
C THR A 170 5.60 13.48 1.94
N GLN A 171 5.57 14.80 1.82
CA GLN A 171 6.68 15.61 1.30
C GLN A 171 7.01 16.79 2.22
N GLY A 172 8.23 17.31 2.11
CA GLY A 172 8.69 18.46 2.90
C GLY A 172 8.86 18.18 4.39
N ILE A 173 9.00 16.91 4.78
CA ILE A 173 9.25 16.49 6.17
C ILE A 173 10.32 15.39 6.15
N ARG A 174 11.43 15.60 6.85
CA ARG A 174 12.52 14.62 6.89
C ARG A 174 12.40 13.69 8.10
N ALA A 175 12.80 12.42 7.97
CA ALA A 175 12.64 11.42 9.03
C ALA A 175 13.41 11.80 10.32
N GLU A 176 14.58 12.41 10.17
CA GLU A 176 15.42 12.87 11.28
C GLU A 176 14.79 14.02 12.07
N GLU A 177 13.88 14.79 11.46
CA GLU A 177 13.19 15.91 12.12
C GLU A 177 12.06 15.43 13.03
N ILE A 178 11.55 14.20 12.81
CA ILE A 178 10.42 13.65 13.56
C ILE A 178 10.91 12.88 14.78
N ASN A 179 10.86 13.47 15.98
CA ASN A 179 11.21 12.73 17.21
C ASN A 179 10.02 12.01 17.85
N ALA A 180 8.80 12.43 17.54
CA ALA A 180 7.56 11.82 17.99
C ALA A 180 6.43 12.14 16.99
N LEU A 181 5.42 11.28 16.92
CA LEU A 181 4.19 11.53 16.15
C LEU A 181 3.15 12.24 17.01
N ASP A 182 3.49 13.43 17.51
CA ASP A 182 2.55 14.25 18.26
C ASP A 182 1.44 14.85 17.35
N PRO A 183 0.37 15.44 17.91
CA PRO A 183 -0.73 15.97 17.10
C PRO A 183 -0.31 17.02 16.06
N GLN A 184 0.72 17.84 16.34
CA GLN A 184 1.19 18.85 15.38
C GLN A 184 1.94 18.20 14.21
N THR A 185 2.78 17.21 14.52
CA THR A 185 3.52 16.42 13.55
C THR A 185 2.57 15.65 12.66
N LEU A 186 1.58 14.95 13.22
CA LEU A 186 0.56 14.23 12.46
C LEU A 186 -0.26 15.17 11.56
N GLN A 187 -0.61 16.36 12.04
CA GLN A 187 -1.28 17.37 11.22
C GLN A 187 -0.41 17.83 10.05
N SER A 188 0.89 18.05 10.28
CA SER A 188 1.85 18.40 9.24
C SER A 188 1.96 17.29 8.19
N ILE A 189 2.10 16.04 8.64
CA ILE A 189 2.11 14.85 7.79
C ILE A 189 0.88 14.85 6.88
N CYS A 190 -0.34 14.94 7.46
CA CYS A 190 -1.59 14.91 6.70
C CYS A 190 -1.71 16.06 5.69
N LYS A 191 -1.28 17.27 6.07
CA LYS A 191 -1.30 18.44 5.19
C LYS A 191 -0.43 18.22 3.95
N ASN A 192 0.72 17.59 4.13
CA ASN A 192 1.72 17.36 3.10
C ASN A 192 1.58 16.00 2.40
N THR A 193 0.69 15.13 2.86
CA THR A 193 0.42 13.83 2.21
C THR A 193 0.06 14.03 0.74
N THR A 194 0.73 13.27 -0.11
CA THR A 194 0.52 13.24 -1.56
C THR A 194 -0.13 11.92 -1.98
N HIS A 195 0.21 10.82 -1.31
CA HIS A 195 -0.35 9.49 -1.59
C HIS A 195 -0.73 8.76 -0.31
N ILE A 196 -1.78 7.94 -0.39
CA ILE A 196 -2.12 6.95 0.63
C ILE A 196 -2.27 5.61 -0.09
N ILE A 197 -1.56 4.59 0.37
CA ILE A 197 -1.59 3.26 -0.21
C ILE A 197 -2.21 2.31 0.79
N ILE A 198 -3.17 1.50 0.32
CA ILE A 198 -3.75 0.41 1.10
C ILE A 198 -3.71 -0.88 0.27
N THR A 199 -3.72 -2.02 0.94
CA THR A 199 -3.91 -3.33 0.30
C THR A 199 -5.35 -3.52 -0.19
N ALA A 200 -5.53 -4.39 -1.18
CA ALA A 200 -6.82 -4.84 -1.69
C ALA A 200 -6.71 -6.29 -2.20
N PHE A 201 -7.87 -6.95 -2.38
CA PHE A 201 -7.98 -8.31 -2.92
C PHE A 201 -7.15 -9.34 -2.14
N ASP A 202 -7.42 -9.45 -0.85
CA ASP A 202 -6.64 -10.28 0.08
C ASP A 202 -5.11 -9.98 0.08
N GLY A 203 -4.74 -8.76 -0.32
CA GLY A 203 -3.36 -8.33 -0.43
C GLY A 203 -2.64 -8.76 -1.71
N ASP A 204 -3.38 -9.24 -2.72
CA ASP A 204 -2.83 -9.50 -4.06
C ASP A 204 -2.35 -8.20 -4.72
N THR A 205 -2.96 -7.06 -4.36
CA THR A 205 -2.61 -5.76 -4.92
C THR A 205 -2.93 -4.58 -3.98
N TYR A 206 -2.78 -3.35 -4.49
CA TYR A 206 -2.89 -2.11 -3.74
C TYR A 206 -3.75 -1.07 -4.44
N ILE A 207 -4.53 -0.34 -3.63
CA ILE A 207 -5.21 0.89 -4.02
C ILE A 207 -4.35 2.07 -3.58
N ILE A 208 -4.17 3.03 -4.48
CA ILE A 208 -3.43 4.27 -4.25
C ILE A 208 -4.41 5.42 -4.39
N TRP A 209 -4.60 6.17 -3.31
CA TRP A 209 -5.19 7.51 -3.38
C TRP A 209 -4.08 8.51 -3.69
N GLU A 210 -4.29 9.38 -4.67
CA GLU A 210 -3.36 10.43 -5.06
C GLU A 210 -4.02 11.80 -4.95
N LYS A 211 -3.35 12.74 -4.30
CA LYS A 211 -3.85 14.10 -4.16
C LYS A 211 -3.91 14.80 -5.51
N ALA A 212 -5.02 15.47 -5.79
CA ALA A 212 -5.22 16.19 -7.05
C ALA A 212 -4.13 17.24 -7.28
N GLY A 213 -3.61 17.31 -8.52
CA GLY A 213 -2.52 18.21 -8.88
C GLY A 213 -1.13 17.80 -8.34
N GLN A 214 -1.02 16.60 -7.76
CA GLN A 214 0.25 15.98 -7.34
C GLN A 214 0.44 14.60 -7.99
N ALA A 215 -0.14 14.41 -9.17
CA ALA A 215 -0.04 13.15 -9.90
C ALA A 215 1.43 12.77 -10.11
N TRP A 216 1.86 11.70 -9.45
CA TRP A 216 3.18 11.14 -9.67
C TRP A 216 3.14 10.28 -10.93
N ASN A 217 3.88 10.69 -11.96
CA ASN A 217 4.09 9.89 -13.17
C ASN A 217 5.23 8.89 -12.94
N TYR A 218 4.92 7.75 -12.35
CA TYR A 218 5.90 6.71 -12.10
C TYR A 218 6.05 5.91 -13.40
N PRO A 219 7.25 5.89 -14.01
CA PRO A 219 7.42 5.30 -15.34
C PRO A 219 7.16 3.79 -15.37
N GLY A 220 7.20 3.11 -14.21
CA GLY A 220 6.85 1.70 -14.12
C GLY A 220 5.33 1.42 -14.11
N PHE A 221 4.47 2.44 -14.00
CA PHE A 221 3.03 2.31 -14.12
C PHE A 221 2.52 2.96 -15.41
N GLU A 222 1.94 2.16 -16.28
CA GLU A 222 1.24 2.68 -17.47
C GLU A 222 -0.18 3.07 -17.09
N LEU A 223 -0.46 4.38 -17.00
CA LEU A 223 -1.83 4.87 -16.83
C LEU A 223 -2.68 4.38 -18.00
N THR A 224 -3.72 3.61 -17.69
CA THR A 224 -4.55 2.94 -18.68
C THR A 224 -6.02 3.25 -18.41
N GLU A 225 -6.75 3.62 -19.46
CA GLU A 225 -8.20 3.75 -19.37
C GLU A 225 -8.86 2.38 -19.25
N LEU A 226 -9.92 2.29 -18.44
CA LEU A 226 -10.73 1.09 -18.37
C LEU A 226 -11.43 0.86 -19.71
N PRO A 227 -11.37 -0.35 -20.30
CA PRO A 227 -12.11 -0.67 -21.51
C PRO A 227 -13.61 -0.41 -21.34
N SER A 228 -14.20 0.30 -22.30
CA SER A 228 -15.60 0.76 -22.24
C SER A 228 -16.64 -0.36 -22.29
N ASN A 229 -16.24 -1.59 -22.60
CA ASN A 229 -17.08 -2.76 -22.75
C ASN A 229 -17.01 -3.76 -21.57
N ILE A 230 -16.36 -3.39 -20.46
CA ILE A 230 -16.31 -4.25 -19.27
C ILE A 230 -17.64 -4.20 -18.54
N ASN A 231 -18.21 -5.37 -18.30
CA ASN A 231 -19.31 -5.55 -17.36
C ASN A 231 -18.71 -5.94 -16.01
N PHE A 232 -18.68 -5.00 -15.07
CA PHE A 232 -18.18 -5.26 -13.72
C PHE A 232 -19.14 -6.22 -13.00
N LEU A 233 -18.55 -7.19 -12.29
CA LEU A 233 -19.27 -8.00 -11.33
C LEU A 233 -19.63 -7.12 -10.12
N GLU A 234 -20.82 -7.35 -9.59
CA GLU A 234 -21.25 -6.71 -8.35
C GLU A 234 -20.96 -7.66 -7.19
N PRO A 235 -20.59 -7.13 -6.00
CA PRO A 235 -20.40 -7.96 -4.82
C PRO A 235 -21.62 -8.84 -4.59
N ASN A 236 -21.40 -10.14 -4.37
CA ASN A 236 -22.50 -11.00 -3.94
C ASN A 236 -23.10 -10.40 -2.67
N GLN A 237 -24.37 -10.02 -2.72
CA GLN A 237 -25.12 -9.65 -1.51
C GLN A 237 -25.42 -10.91 -0.71
N SER A 238 -24.39 -11.53 -0.14
CA SER A 238 -24.54 -12.57 0.86
C SER A 238 -24.67 -11.90 2.23
N GLU A 239 -25.87 -11.99 2.79
CA GLU A 239 -26.26 -11.63 4.17
C GLU A 239 -25.40 -12.31 5.24
#